data_AF-A0A3D4TA97-F1
#
_entry.id   AF-A0A3D4TA97-F1
#
_cell.length_a   1.000
_cell.length_b   1.000
_cell.length_c   1.000
_cell.angle_alpha   90.00
_cell.angle_beta   90.00
_cell.angle_gamma   90.00
#
_symmetry.space_group_name_H-M   'P 1'
#
loop_
_entity.id
_entity.type
_entity.pdbx_description
1 polymer ?
#
loop_
_entity_poly.entity_id
_entity_poly.type
_entity_poly.pdbx_seq_one_letter_code
_entity_poly.pdbx_strand_id
1 'polypeptide(L)'
;MIGHRFLKYEPQANGKTRFEQMLDIFTQLLNYSNGDAGEALEWMNQLDRQYHFTDDQYGMGDFIEDLKENGYLQENPANGEISITGKTEQTIRKRSLEEIFGKLKKSKQGNHQTFKPGQGDESNSDTRPFQFGDMLEQIDFTESIRNAQVNHGIESFRMQEDDLQIRESDFKTQTSTVLMIDISHSMILYGEDRITPAKKVAMALSELITTRYPKDTLDIVVFGNDAWSIEIKDLPYLQVGPYHTNTVAGLELAMDLLRRRKNPNKQIFMITDGKPTCLKIGGRYYKNSFGLDRKVLNRCMNLAAQCKKLKIPITTFMIAS
;
A
#
# COMPACT_ATOMS: atom_id res chain seq x y z
N MET A 1 -35.67 -10.87 8.68
CA MET A 1 -34.54 -11.20 7.78
C MET A 1 -33.96 -9.87 7.31
N ILE A 2 -32.77 -9.49 7.79
CA ILE A 2 -32.12 -8.22 7.39
C ILE A 2 -31.41 -8.51 6.07
N GLY A 3 -32.12 -8.30 4.96
CA GLY A 3 -31.57 -8.49 3.61
C GLY A 3 -30.82 -7.25 3.13
N HIS A 4 -29.88 -7.44 2.21
CA HIS A 4 -29.25 -6.34 1.49
C HIS A 4 -30.28 -5.67 0.59
N ARG A 5 -30.55 -4.38 0.84
CA ARG A 5 -31.45 -3.57 0.04
C ARG A 5 -30.63 -2.82 -1.00
N PHE A 6 -30.68 -3.28 -2.25
CA PHE A 6 -30.08 -2.56 -3.37
C PHE A 6 -30.98 -1.38 -3.74
N LEU A 7 -30.43 -0.18 -3.69
CA LEU A 7 -31.09 1.05 -4.10
C LEU A 7 -30.45 1.54 -5.40
N LYS A 8 -31.21 2.32 -6.18
CA LYS A 8 -30.66 3.01 -7.36
C LYS A 8 -29.57 3.97 -6.88
N TYR A 9 -28.40 3.91 -7.52
CA TYR A 9 -27.29 4.82 -7.20
C TYR A 9 -27.70 6.25 -7.58
N GLU A 10 -27.74 7.15 -6.59
CA GLU A 10 -27.98 8.58 -6.78
C GLU A 10 -26.63 9.33 -6.71
N PRO A 11 -26.11 9.86 -7.82
CA PRO A 11 -24.82 10.57 -7.85
C PRO A 11 -24.76 11.77 -6.89
N GLN A 12 -25.90 12.41 -6.64
CA GLN A 12 -26.01 13.59 -5.77
C GLN A 12 -26.07 13.27 -4.27
N ALA A 13 -26.26 12.00 -3.87
CA ALA A 13 -26.47 11.64 -2.46
C ALA A 13 -25.26 11.92 -1.55
N ASN A 14 -24.07 12.11 -2.12
CA ASN A 14 -22.83 12.34 -1.36
C ASN A 14 -22.36 13.82 -1.35
N GLY A 15 -23.11 14.76 -1.95
CA GLY A 15 -22.76 16.19 -1.95
C GLY A 15 -21.47 16.54 -2.71
N LYS A 16 -20.94 15.63 -3.53
CA LYS A 16 -19.73 15.85 -4.34
C LYS A 16 -19.98 16.84 -5.48
N THR A 17 -19.02 17.70 -5.76
CA THR A 17 -19.05 18.59 -6.93
C THR A 17 -18.99 17.79 -8.24
N ARG A 18 -19.39 18.40 -9.37
CA ARG A 18 -19.31 17.75 -10.69
C ARG A 18 -17.87 17.34 -11.02
N PHE A 19 -16.91 18.23 -10.78
CA PHE A 19 -15.48 17.94 -10.91
C PHE A 19 -15.07 16.72 -10.10
N GLU A 20 -15.46 16.61 -8.82
CA GLU A 20 -15.10 15.47 -7.97
C GLU A 20 -15.66 14.14 -8.49
N GLN A 21 -16.90 14.15 -9.00
CA GLN A 21 -17.54 12.97 -9.59
C GLN A 21 -16.80 12.53 -10.86
N MET A 22 -16.49 13.47 -11.76
CA MET A 22 -15.73 13.19 -12.98
C MET A 22 -14.30 12.77 -12.67
N LEU A 23 -13.67 13.37 -11.64
CA LEU A 23 -12.34 13.00 -11.16
C LEU A 23 -12.33 11.57 -10.62
N ASP A 24 -13.38 11.13 -9.91
CA ASP A 24 -13.55 9.72 -9.47
C ASP A 24 -13.50 8.76 -10.65
N ILE A 25 -14.25 9.06 -11.71
CA ILE A 25 -14.29 8.24 -12.94
C ILE A 25 -12.94 8.26 -13.63
N PHE A 26 -12.36 9.45 -13.85
CA PHE A 26 -11.05 9.62 -14.48
C PHE A 26 -9.96 8.81 -13.79
N THR A 27 -9.89 8.87 -12.46
CA THR A 27 -8.92 8.11 -11.67
C THR A 27 -9.13 6.60 -11.77
N GLN A 28 -10.37 6.13 -11.90
CA GLN A 28 -10.64 4.71 -12.14
C GLN A 28 -10.14 4.29 -13.53
N LEU A 29 -10.44 5.09 -14.57
CA LEU A 29 -10.01 4.81 -15.93
C LEU A 29 -8.50 4.83 -16.09
N LEU A 30 -7.79 5.74 -15.40
CA LEU A 30 -6.33 5.76 -15.37
C LEU A 30 -5.70 4.42 -14.91
N ASN A 31 -6.38 3.66 -14.05
CA ASN A 31 -5.87 2.34 -13.66
C ASN A 31 -5.95 1.32 -14.81
N TYR A 32 -7.00 1.43 -15.63
CA TYR A 32 -7.23 0.56 -16.77
C TYR A 32 -6.41 0.98 -18.00
N SER A 33 -6.16 2.28 -18.19
CA SER A 33 -5.31 2.82 -19.26
C SER A 33 -3.81 2.82 -18.91
N ASN A 34 -3.41 2.16 -17.82
CA ASN A 34 -2.03 2.13 -17.34
C ASN A 34 -1.39 3.52 -17.19
N GLY A 35 -2.16 4.49 -16.69
CA GLY A 35 -1.70 5.86 -16.48
C GLY A 35 -1.73 6.75 -17.74
N ASP A 36 -2.20 6.25 -18.88
CA ASP A 36 -2.39 7.06 -20.08
C ASP A 36 -3.60 8.00 -19.89
N ALA A 37 -3.33 9.30 -19.80
CA ALA A 37 -4.35 10.34 -19.64
C ALA A 37 -5.18 10.54 -20.89
N GLY A 38 -4.58 10.43 -22.07
CA GLY A 38 -5.27 10.61 -23.35
C GLY A 38 -6.31 9.52 -23.58
N GLU A 39 -5.91 8.26 -23.39
CA GLU A 39 -6.82 7.12 -23.47
C GLU A 39 -7.94 7.19 -22.41
N ALA A 40 -7.60 7.56 -21.17
CA ALA A 40 -8.59 7.72 -20.12
C ALA A 40 -9.64 8.80 -20.45
N LEU A 41 -9.21 9.96 -20.98
CA LEU A 41 -10.11 11.04 -21.41
C LEU A 41 -10.96 10.65 -22.62
N GLU A 42 -10.41 9.86 -23.55
CA GLU A 42 -11.19 9.31 -24.65
C GLU A 42 -12.30 8.38 -24.15
N TRP A 43 -11.99 7.47 -23.22
CA TRP A 43 -12.98 6.60 -22.60
C TRP A 43 -14.02 7.39 -21.80
N MET A 44 -13.64 8.47 -21.12
CA MET A 44 -14.61 9.36 -20.47
C MET A 44 -15.59 9.96 -21.48
N ASN A 45 -15.11 10.43 -22.63
CA ASN A 45 -15.99 10.93 -23.70
C ASN A 45 -16.95 9.85 -24.22
N GLN A 46 -16.48 8.62 -24.37
CA GLN A 46 -17.33 7.50 -24.78
C GLN A 46 -18.40 7.17 -23.73
N LEU A 47 -18.03 7.15 -22.46
CA LEU A 47 -18.97 6.94 -21.35
C LEU A 47 -19.97 8.08 -21.26
N ASP A 48 -19.55 9.32 -21.47
CA ASP A 48 -20.43 10.48 -21.40
C ASP A 48 -21.50 10.47 -22.49
N ARG A 49 -21.16 10.01 -23.70
CA ARG A 49 -22.16 9.80 -24.78
C ARG A 49 -23.26 8.80 -24.41
N GLN A 50 -22.98 7.85 -23.53
CA GLN A 50 -23.93 6.81 -23.12
C GLN A 50 -24.68 7.16 -21.84
N TYR A 51 -24.00 7.78 -20.87
CA TYR A 51 -24.51 8.00 -19.53
C TYR A 51 -24.83 9.46 -19.21
N HIS A 52 -24.45 10.40 -20.09
CA HIS A 52 -24.76 11.84 -20.01
C HIS A 52 -24.48 12.42 -18.62
N PHE A 53 -23.24 12.27 -18.14
CA PHE A 53 -22.86 12.79 -16.82
C PHE A 53 -22.28 14.21 -16.87
N THR A 54 -22.00 14.73 -18.07
CA THR A 54 -21.83 16.17 -18.35
C THR A 54 -23.17 16.84 -18.67
N ASP A 55 -23.21 18.17 -18.58
CA ASP A 55 -24.36 19.00 -18.95
C ASP A 55 -23.90 20.35 -19.55
N ASP A 56 -24.86 21.20 -19.93
CA ASP A 56 -24.58 22.53 -20.51
C ASP A 56 -23.83 23.48 -19.55
N GLN A 57 -23.79 23.17 -18.25
CA GLN A 57 -23.11 23.98 -17.24
C GLN A 57 -21.69 23.49 -16.97
N TYR A 58 -21.41 22.21 -17.20
CA TYR A 58 -20.11 21.61 -16.95
C TYR A 58 -19.84 20.45 -17.93
N GLY A 59 -19.03 20.75 -18.94
CA GLY A 59 -18.65 19.84 -20.01
C GLY A 59 -17.29 19.17 -19.80
N MET A 60 -16.91 18.32 -20.76
CA MET A 60 -15.59 17.67 -20.77
C MET A 60 -14.44 18.68 -20.91
N GLY A 61 -14.67 19.78 -21.65
CA GLY A 61 -13.69 20.85 -21.80
C GLY A 61 -13.37 21.54 -20.46
N ASP A 62 -14.42 21.88 -19.71
CA ASP A 62 -14.29 22.48 -18.36
C ASP A 62 -13.56 21.53 -17.42
N PHE A 63 -13.86 20.24 -17.49
CA PHE A 63 -13.17 19.22 -16.69
C PHE A 63 -11.68 19.12 -17.02
N ILE A 64 -11.29 19.15 -18.30
CA ILE A 64 -9.88 19.09 -18.71
C ILE A 64 -9.13 20.34 -18.25
N GLU A 65 -9.73 21.52 -18.37
CA GLU A 65 -9.13 22.77 -17.88
C GLU A 65 -9.01 22.75 -16.35
N ASP A 66 -10.04 22.34 -15.62
CA ASP A 66 -9.97 22.16 -14.17
C ASP A 66 -8.88 21.16 -13.76
N LEU A 67 -8.68 20.07 -14.51
CA LEU A 67 -7.59 19.13 -14.26
C LEU A 67 -6.21 19.79 -14.43
N LYS A 68 -6.03 20.68 -15.41
CA LYS A 68 -4.79 21.45 -15.60
C LYS A 68 -4.60 22.50 -14.51
N GLU A 69 -5.61 23.31 -14.24
CA GLU A 69 -5.58 24.37 -13.22
C GLU A 69 -5.31 23.82 -11.82
N ASN A 70 -5.95 22.68 -11.48
CA ASN A 70 -5.71 21.99 -10.23
C ASN A 70 -4.41 21.16 -10.23
N GLY A 71 -3.63 21.16 -11.32
CA GLY A 71 -2.33 20.51 -11.41
C GLY A 71 -2.39 18.97 -11.42
N TYR A 72 -3.49 18.37 -11.88
CA TYR A 72 -3.60 16.92 -12.12
C TYR A 72 -3.03 16.52 -13.48
N LEU A 73 -3.14 17.39 -14.48
CA LEU A 73 -2.57 17.20 -15.80
C LEU A 73 -1.50 18.26 -16.08
N GLN A 74 -0.51 17.86 -16.87
CA GLN A 74 0.46 18.77 -17.48
C GLN A 74 0.47 18.51 -18.98
N GLU A 75 0.58 19.60 -19.74
CA GLU A 75 0.69 19.54 -21.20
C GLU A 75 2.13 19.88 -21.58
N ASN A 76 2.75 19.01 -22.39
CA ASN A 76 4.09 19.26 -22.87
C ASN A 76 4.05 20.37 -23.94
N PRO A 77 4.73 21.51 -23.71
CA PRO A 77 4.66 22.66 -24.63
C PRO A 77 5.21 22.38 -26.04
N ALA A 78 6.03 21.33 -26.19
CA ALA A 78 6.70 21.02 -27.46
C ALA A 78 5.83 20.19 -28.42
N ASN A 79 4.97 19.32 -27.90
CA ASN A 79 4.19 18.37 -28.71
C ASN A 79 2.69 18.32 -28.35
N GLY A 80 2.24 19.08 -27.35
CA GLY A 80 0.84 19.09 -26.88
C GLY A 80 0.43 17.80 -26.15
N GLU A 81 1.39 16.94 -25.78
CA GLU A 81 1.09 15.68 -25.13
C GLU A 81 0.66 15.91 -23.67
N ILE A 82 -0.49 15.36 -23.32
CA ILE A 82 -1.08 15.46 -21.98
C ILE A 82 -0.57 14.28 -21.15
N SER A 83 0.04 14.57 -20.00
CA SER A 83 0.51 13.55 -19.05
C SER A 83 -0.02 13.84 -17.65
N ILE A 84 -0.14 12.79 -16.83
CA ILE A 84 -0.52 12.94 -15.43
C ILE A 84 0.65 13.49 -14.60
N THR A 85 0.33 14.28 -13.58
CA THR A 85 1.34 14.79 -12.64
C THR A 85 1.52 13.85 -11.44
N GLY A 86 2.59 14.06 -10.66
CA GLY A 86 2.78 13.35 -9.39
C GLY A 86 1.63 13.56 -8.38
N LYS A 87 0.87 14.66 -8.50
CA LYS A 87 -0.35 14.90 -7.71
C LYS A 87 -1.43 13.87 -8.08
N THR A 88 -1.62 13.60 -9.37
CA THR A 88 -2.55 12.58 -9.84
C THR A 88 -2.12 11.20 -9.39
N GLU A 89 -0.85 10.84 -9.54
CA GLU A 89 -0.32 9.56 -9.06
C GLU A 89 -0.58 9.36 -7.56
N GLN A 90 -0.33 10.37 -6.73
CA GLN A 90 -0.64 10.32 -5.31
C GLN A 90 -2.14 10.19 -5.04
N THR A 91 -2.98 10.86 -5.82
CA THR A 91 -4.45 10.80 -5.69
C THR A 91 -4.97 9.40 -6.00
N ILE A 92 -4.46 8.76 -7.06
CA ILE A 92 -4.80 7.36 -7.41
C ILE A 92 -4.43 6.43 -6.26
N ARG A 93 -3.24 6.59 -5.66
CA ARG A 93 -2.81 5.77 -4.53
C ARG A 93 -3.66 5.95 -3.28
N LYS A 94 -3.97 7.19 -2.90
CA LYS A 94 -4.87 7.51 -1.76
C LYS A 94 -6.26 6.93 -1.95
N ARG A 95 -6.83 7.05 -3.14
CA ARG A 95 -8.14 6.45 -3.45
C ARG A 95 -8.10 4.93 -3.41
N SER A 96 -7.03 4.32 -3.92
CA SER A 96 -6.81 2.87 -3.80
C SER A 96 -6.75 2.43 -2.35
N LEU A 97 -6.05 3.18 -1.49
CA LEU A 97 -6.00 2.96 -0.04
C LEU A 97 -7.39 3.05 0.59
N GLU A 98 -8.17 4.09 0.30
CA GLU A 98 -9.52 4.26 0.83
C GLU A 98 -10.48 3.16 0.38
N GLU A 99 -10.39 2.73 -0.87
CA GLU A 99 -11.27 1.68 -1.38
C GLU A 99 -10.97 0.32 -0.77
N ILE A 100 -9.69 -0.05 -0.68
CA ILE A 100 -9.24 -1.34 -0.15
C ILE A 100 -9.34 -1.37 1.38
N PHE A 101 -8.86 -0.33 2.07
CA PHE A 101 -8.72 -0.31 3.53
C PHE A 101 -9.75 0.57 4.25
N GLY A 102 -10.45 1.47 3.56
CA GLY A 102 -11.53 2.26 4.17
C GLY A 102 -12.73 1.39 4.59
N LYS A 103 -12.98 0.29 3.88
CA LYS A 103 -13.97 -0.72 4.28
C LYS A 103 -13.52 -1.52 5.51
N LEU A 104 -12.21 -1.76 5.66
CA LEU A 104 -11.60 -2.46 6.80
C LEU A 104 -11.65 -1.65 8.10
N LYS A 105 -11.71 -0.31 8.06
CA LYS A 105 -11.87 0.53 9.27
C LYS A 105 -13.14 0.23 10.08
N LYS A 106 -14.14 -0.46 9.49
CA LYS A 106 -15.34 -0.91 10.22
C LYS A 106 -15.13 -2.21 11.02
N SER A 107 -14.02 -2.93 10.80
CA SER A 107 -13.58 -4.04 11.66
C SER A 107 -12.51 -3.55 12.63
N LYS A 108 -12.67 -3.88 13.92
CA LYS A 108 -11.81 -3.42 15.03
C LYS A 108 -10.32 -3.54 14.70
N GLN A 109 -9.63 -2.42 14.89
CA GLN A 109 -8.21 -2.19 14.62
C GLN A 109 -7.34 -2.97 15.62
N GLY A 110 -6.58 -3.97 15.14
CA GLY A 110 -5.36 -4.40 15.80
C GLY A 110 -4.21 -3.59 15.23
N ASN A 111 -3.70 -2.60 15.95
CA ASN A 111 -2.33 -2.16 15.70
C ASN A 111 -1.40 -3.37 15.89
N HIS A 112 -0.29 -3.43 15.18
CA HIS A 112 0.76 -4.41 15.46
C HIS A 112 1.33 -4.13 16.86
N GLN A 113 0.63 -4.58 17.91
CA GLN A 113 1.13 -4.57 19.27
C GLN A 113 2.19 -5.67 19.35
N THR A 114 3.44 -5.25 19.33
CA THR A 114 4.54 -6.04 19.87
C THR A 114 4.37 -6.09 21.39
N PHE A 115 4.06 -7.27 21.92
CA PHE A 115 3.89 -7.53 23.36
C PHE A 115 5.25 -7.57 24.10
N LYS A 116 6.07 -6.55 23.93
CA LYS A 116 7.31 -6.37 24.69
C LYS A 116 7.43 -4.92 25.14
N PRO A 117 7.07 -4.60 26.39
CA PRO A 117 7.52 -3.36 26.99
C PRO A 117 9.05 -3.38 27.05
N GLY A 118 9.68 -2.36 26.49
CA GLY A 118 11.12 -2.16 26.48
C GLY A 118 11.39 -0.68 26.21
N GLN A 119 12.60 -0.21 26.52
CA GLN A 119 13.02 1.18 26.27
C GLN A 119 12.90 1.53 24.78
N GLY A 120 11.80 2.18 24.40
CA GLY A 120 11.59 2.77 23.09
C GLY A 120 11.84 4.28 23.12
N ASP A 121 12.17 4.85 21.97
CA ASP A 121 12.56 6.26 21.80
C ASP A 121 11.37 7.16 21.38
N GLU A 122 10.14 6.61 21.34
CA GLU A 122 8.91 7.37 21.05
C GLU A 122 8.02 7.43 22.29
N SER A 123 7.74 8.64 22.77
CA SER A 123 6.79 8.90 23.85
C SER A 123 5.38 8.54 23.39
N ASN A 124 4.78 7.50 23.96
CA ASN A 124 3.33 7.31 23.89
C ASN A 124 2.66 8.35 24.81
N SER A 125 1.40 8.71 24.53
CA SER A 125 0.57 9.54 25.41
C SER A 125 -0.02 8.76 26.58
N ASP A 126 0.01 7.43 26.49
CA ASP A 126 -0.49 6.57 27.56
C ASP A 126 0.50 6.56 28.74
N THR A 127 -0.06 6.73 29.94
CA THR A 127 0.67 6.69 31.20
C THR A 127 0.21 5.52 32.06
N ARG A 128 1.14 5.00 32.87
CA ARG A 128 0.84 3.99 33.88
C ARG A 128 1.53 4.31 35.22
N PRO A 129 1.02 3.79 36.35
CA PRO A 129 1.70 3.91 37.64
C PRO A 129 3.13 3.36 37.58
N PHE A 130 4.03 4.04 38.29
CA PHE A 130 5.42 3.60 38.48
C PHE A 130 5.50 2.20 39.07
N GLN A 131 6.49 1.43 38.61
CA GLN A 131 6.86 0.15 39.18
C GLN A 131 8.37 0.08 39.40
N PHE A 132 8.77 -0.63 40.44
CA PHE A 132 10.18 -0.84 40.74
C PHE A 132 10.93 -1.44 39.54
N GLY A 133 11.94 -0.71 39.05
CA GLY A 133 12.72 -1.06 37.85
C GLY A 133 12.55 -0.10 36.68
N ASP A 134 11.56 0.79 36.73
CA ASP A 134 11.37 1.85 35.73
C ASP A 134 12.47 2.90 35.81
N MET A 135 12.83 3.48 34.67
CA MET A 135 13.90 4.49 34.60
C MET A 135 13.36 5.87 34.93
N LEU A 136 14.14 6.68 35.65
CA LEU A 136 13.77 8.05 36.02
C LEU A 136 13.47 8.93 34.79
N GLU A 137 14.13 8.65 33.67
CA GLU A 137 13.95 9.35 32.40
C GLU A 137 12.55 9.14 31.78
N GLN A 138 11.82 8.09 32.21
CA GLN A 138 10.49 7.74 31.70
C GLN A 138 9.35 8.38 32.53
N ILE A 139 9.68 9.08 33.63
CA ILE A 139 8.69 9.71 34.51
C ILE A 139 8.04 10.90 33.79
N ASP A 140 6.72 10.90 33.69
CA ASP A 140 5.95 12.08 33.34
C ASP A 140 5.76 12.96 34.58
N PHE A 141 6.65 13.93 34.76
CA PHE A 141 6.56 14.85 35.89
C PHE A 141 5.28 15.69 35.87
N THR A 142 4.71 15.98 34.70
CA THR A 142 3.48 16.79 34.62
C THR A 142 2.28 16.03 35.18
N GLU A 143 2.08 14.79 34.74
CA GLU A 143 1.02 13.92 35.26
C GLU A 143 1.28 13.50 36.71
N SER A 144 2.55 13.27 37.08
CA SER A 144 2.92 12.93 38.46
C SER A 144 2.63 14.08 39.43
N ILE A 145 2.96 15.33 39.06
CA ILE A 145 2.65 16.52 39.87
C ILE A 145 1.13 16.70 39.98
N ARG A 146 0.39 16.48 38.89
CA ARG A 146 -1.08 16.55 38.90
C ARG A 146 -1.67 15.53 39.88
N ASN A 147 -1.21 14.28 39.84
CA ASN A 147 -1.67 13.24 40.77
C ASN A 147 -1.30 13.56 42.22
N ALA A 148 -0.07 14.03 42.47
CA ALA A 148 0.37 14.44 43.80
C ALA A 148 -0.52 15.55 44.39
N GLN A 149 -0.90 16.54 43.58
CA GLN A 149 -1.83 17.60 44.00
C GLN A 149 -3.23 17.08 44.30
N VAL A 150 -3.73 16.12 43.50
CA VAL A 150 -5.03 15.48 43.72
C VAL A 150 -5.03 14.65 45.01
N ASN A 151 -3.95 13.91 45.29
CA ASN A 151 -3.85 13.00 46.42
C ASN A 151 -3.46 13.69 47.75
N HIS A 152 -2.69 14.78 47.69
CA HIS A 152 -2.09 15.40 48.87
C HIS A 152 -2.47 16.87 49.06
N GLY A 153 -3.23 17.46 48.14
CA GLY A 153 -3.69 18.85 48.23
C GLY A 153 -2.63 19.88 47.80
N ILE A 154 -3.03 21.15 47.80
CA ILE A 154 -2.26 22.26 47.21
C ILE A 154 -1.42 23.02 48.27
N GLU A 155 -1.80 22.93 49.54
CA GLU A 155 -1.21 23.76 50.61
C GLU A 155 0.24 23.36 50.96
N SER A 156 0.59 22.08 50.82
CA SER A 156 1.96 21.59 50.99
C SER A 156 2.29 20.56 49.92
N PHE A 157 3.18 20.91 48.99
CA PHE A 157 3.59 19.98 47.94
C PHE A 157 4.31 18.78 48.55
N ARG A 158 3.67 17.61 48.45
CA ARG A 158 4.22 16.30 48.80
C ARG A 158 3.98 15.38 47.62
N MET A 159 5.01 14.68 47.18
CA MET A 159 4.94 13.67 46.11
C MET A 159 5.51 12.37 46.65
N GLN A 160 4.77 11.28 46.47
CA GLN A 160 5.16 9.93 46.86
C GLN A 160 5.33 9.05 45.61
N GLU A 161 5.91 7.86 45.79
CA GLU A 161 6.10 6.90 44.70
C GLU A 161 4.79 6.54 43.99
N ASP A 162 3.69 6.46 44.76
CA ASP A 162 2.34 6.17 44.25
C ASP A 162 1.77 7.27 43.35
N ASP A 163 2.33 8.49 43.41
CA ASP A 163 1.93 9.60 42.54
C ASP A 163 2.66 9.57 41.19
N LEU A 164 3.77 8.81 41.09
CA LEU A 164 4.61 8.78 39.89
C LEU A 164 3.90 8.05 38.74
N GLN A 165 3.84 8.73 37.61
CA GLN A 165 3.34 8.22 36.34
C GLN A 165 4.49 8.04 35.37
N ILE A 166 4.54 6.88 34.74
CA ILE A 166 5.49 6.53 33.69
C ILE A 166 4.81 6.71 32.34
N ARG A 167 5.47 7.43 31.42
CA ARG A 167 5.10 7.40 30.01
C ARG A 167 5.49 6.06 29.42
N GLU A 168 4.51 5.34 28.88
CA GLU A 168 4.84 4.18 28.08
C GLU A 168 5.58 4.62 26.82
N SER A 169 6.57 3.81 26.41
CA SER A 169 7.24 3.97 25.13
C SER A 169 6.82 2.81 24.26
N ASP A 170 6.18 3.11 23.13
CA ASP A 170 5.84 2.08 22.17
C ASP A 170 7.11 1.68 21.43
N PHE A 171 7.49 0.41 21.53
CA PHE A 171 8.52 -0.13 20.65
C PHE A 171 7.93 -0.35 19.25
N LYS A 172 7.83 0.72 18.47
CA LYS A 172 7.58 0.59 17.03
C LYS A 172 8.85 0.11 16.36
N THR A 173 8.95 -1.20 16.19
CA THR A 173 9.97 -1.79 15.35
C THR A 173 9.83 -1.27 13.93
N GLN A 174 10.82 -0.51 13.47
CA GLN A 174 10.97 -0.20 12.05
C GLN A 174 11.01 -1.50 11.25
N THR A 175 10.23 -1.56 10.18
CA THR A 175 10.12 -2.73 9.32
C THR A 175 10.63 -2.41 7.92
N SER A 176 11.35 -3.35 7.33
CA SER A 176 11.72 -3.30 5.92
C SER A 176 10.84 -4.26 5.13
N THR A 177 10.08 -3.70 4.19
CA THR A 177 9.12 -4.43 3.37
C THR A 177 9.58 -4.45 1.92
N VAL A 178 9.61 -5.63 1.31
CA VAL A 178 9.64 -5.74 -0.16
C VAL A 178 8.26 -6.11 -0.65
N LEU A 179 7.71 -5.32 -1.56
CA LEU A 179 6.48 -5.61 -2.29
C LEU A 179 6.85 -6.20 -3.66
N MET A 180 6.56 -7.49 -3.84
CA MET A 180 6.78 -8.22 -5.08
C MET A 180 5.48 -8.29 -5.89
N ILE A 181 5.55 -7.96 -7.18
CA ILE A 181 4.40 -7.94 -8.09
C ILE A 181 4.70 -8.80 -9.31
N ASP A 182 3.82 -9.75 -9.59
CA ASP A 182 3.86 -10.60 -10.77
C ASP A 182 3.36 -9.84 -12.01
N ILE A 183 4.16 -9.83 -13.07
CA ILE A 183 3.82 -9.24 -14.39
C ILE A 183 3.86 -10.29 -15.51
N SER A 184 3.78 -11.57 -15.14
CA SER A 184 3.75 -12.67 -16.09
C SER A 184 2.46 -12.70 -16.90
N HIS A 185 2.49 -13.37 -18.05
CA HIS A 185 1.37 -13.42 -18.98
C HIS A 185 0.11 -14.06 -18.35
N SER A 186 0.27 -14.90 -17.32
CA SER A 186 -0.86 -15.51 -16.61
C SER A 186 -1.76 -14.48 -15.91
N MET A 187 -1.22 -13.29 -15.59
CA MET A 187 -1.97 -12.19 -14.99
C MET A 187 -3.05 -11.56 -15.89
N ILE A 188 -3.06 -11.86 -17.19
CA ILE A 188 -4.13 -11.45 -18.14
C ILE A 188 -4.78 -12.63 -18.88
N LEU A 189 -4.42 -13.85 -18.50
CA LEU A 189 -4.75 -15.04 -19.29
C LEU A 189 -6.21 -15.46 -19.05
N TYR A 190 -6.83 -16.01 -20.09
CA TYR A 190 -8.25 -16.39 -20.15
C TYR A 190 -9.25 -15.22 -20.09
N GLY A 191 -8.81 -14.01 -20.47
CA GLY A 191 -9.67 -12.83 -20.49
C GLY A 191 -9.92 -12.23 -19.10
N GLU A 192 -9.15 -12.65 -18.11
CA GLU A 192 -9.22 -12.15 -16.74
C GLU A 192 -8.13 -11.11 -16.50
N ASP A 193 -8.52 -9.90 -16.08
CA ASP A 193 -7.59 -8.85 -15.69
C ASP A 193 -7.22 -8.97 -14.21
N ARG A 194 -6.17 -9.73 -13.90
CA ARG A 194 -5.63 -9.86 -12.54
C ARG A 194 -4.60 -8.78 -12.21
N ILE A 195 -4.00 -8.14 -13.21
CA ILE A 195 -2.98 -7.11 -13.02
C ILE A 195 -3.59 -5.80 -12.50
N THR A 196 -4.77 -5.39 -12.95
CA THR A 196 -5.40 -4.15 -12.45
C THR A 196 -5.74 -4.23 -10.95
N PRO A 197 -6.36 -5.30 -10.44
CA PRO A 197 -6.49 -5.52 -9.00
C PRO A 197 -5.15 -5.57 -8.26
N ALA A 198 -4.12 -6.20 -8.85
CA ALA A 198 -2.78 -6.25 -8.28
C ALA A 198 -2.17 -4.86 -8.10
N LYS A 199 -2.22 -4.01 -9.14
CA LYS A 199 -1.75 -2.61 -9.11
C LYS A 199 -2.46 -1.84 -8.01
N LYS A 200 -3.78 -2.01 -7.90
CA LYS A 200 -4.58 -1.33 -6.89
C LYS A 200 -4.19 -1.70 -5.46
N VAL A 201 -4.03 -3.00 -5.19
CA VAL A 201 -3.55 -3.49 -3.89
C VAL A 201 -2.13 -2.98 -3.62
N ALA A 202 -1.24 -3.01 -4.60
CA ALA A 202 0.13 -2.52 -4.48
C ALA A 202 0.19 -1.03 -4.15
N MET A 203 -0.58 -0.20 -4.85
CA MET A 203 -0.70 1.23 -4.61
C MET A 203 -1.29 1.52 -3.23
N ALA A 204 -2.34 0.81 -2.84
CA ALA A 204 -2.97 0.94 -1.53
C ALA A 204 -2.00 0.59 -0.39
N LEU A 205 -1.29 -0.53 -0.50
CA LEU A 205 -0.27 -0.94 0.48
C LEU A 205 0.89 0.06 0.54
N SER A 206 1.35 0.54 -0.62
CA SER A 206 2.43 1.53 -0.68
C SER A 206 2.04 2.82 0.02
N GLU A 207 0.83 3.34 -0.25
CA GLU A 207 0.33 4.53 0.43
C GLU A 207 0.11 4.29 1.92
N LEU A 208 -0.40 3.13 2.33
CA LEU A 208 -0.57 2.78 3.75
C LEU A 208 0.77 2.83 4.49
N ILE A 209 1.80 2.18 3.92
CA ILE A 209 3.12 2.09 4.55
C ILE A 209 3.76 3.47 4.63
N THR A 210 3.79 4.22 3.53
CA THR A 210 4.46 5.53 3.50
C THR A 210 3.76 6.59 4.34
N THR A 211 2.42 6.53 4.47
CA THR A 211 1.67 7.52 5.26
C THR A 211 1.58 7.17 6.73
N ARG A 212 1.37 5.88 7.08
CA ARG A 212 1.15 5.46 8.46
C ARG A 212 2.45 5.07 9.19
N TYR A 213 3.45 4.62 8.44
CA TYR A 213 4.73 4.14 8.98
C TYR A 213 5.91 4.83 8.26
N PRO A 214 6.08 6.15 8.39
CA PRO A 214 7.07 6.92 7.63
C PRO A 214 8.54 6.53 7.93
N LYS A 215 8.79 5.83 9.04
CA LYS A 215 10.11 5.29 9.40
C LYS A 215 10.40 3.90 8.80
N ASP A 216 9.39 3.26 8.20
CA ASP A 216 9.56 1.96 7.53
C ASP A 216 10.13 2.16 6.12
N THR A 217 10.80 1.12 5.60
CA THR A 217 11.31 1.13 4.24
C THR A 217 10.46 0.24 3.35
N LEU A 218 10.11 0.73 2.15
CA LEU A 218 9.42 -0.03 1.13
C LEU A 218 10.27 -0.11 -0.14
N ASP A 219 10.57 -1.32 -0.58
CA ASP A 219 11.18 -1.61 -1.86
C ASP A 219 10.16 -2.34 -2.75
N ILE A 220 10.06 -1.97 -4.02
CA ILE A 220 9.14 -2.64 -4.96
C ILE A 220 9.95 -3.43 -5.97
N VAL A 221 9.58 -4.70 -6.13
CA VAL A 221 10.16 -5.63 -7.09
C VAL A 221 9.08 -6.14 -8.02
N VAL A 222 9.30 -6.05 -9.31
CA VAL A 222 8.47 -6.74 -10.30
C VAL A 222 9.19 -7.98 -10.80
N PHE A 223 8.45 -9.03 -11.10
CA PHE A 223 9.03 -10.26 -11.62
C PHE A 223 8.20 -10.87 -12.76
N GLY A 224 8.92 -11.34 -13.77
CA GLY A 224 8.45 -12.08 -14.91
C GLY A 224 9.46 -13.18 -15.23
N ASN A 225 10.14 -13.12 -16.39
CA ASN A 225 11.28 -14.01 -16.67
C ASN A 225 12.49 -13.72 -15.76
N ASP A 226 12.70 -12.44 -15.46
CA ASP A 226 13.68 -11.90 -14.51
C ASP A 226 12.95 -11.02 -13.48
N ALA A 227 13.70 -10.44 -12.54
CA ALA A 227 13.17 -9.51 -11.56
C ALA A 227 14.01 -8.23 -11.52
N TRP A 228 13.36 -7.09 -11.30
CA TRP A 228 14.01 -5.79 -11.15
C TRP A 228 13.22 -4.89 -10.19
N SER A 229 13.89 -3.86 -9.68
CA SER A 229 13.27 -2.87 -8.79
C SER A 229 12.63 -1.74 -9.59
N ILE A 230 11.53 -1.20 -9.06
CA ILE A 230 10.84 -0.02 -9.59
C ILE A 230 10.53 0.97 -8.45
N GLU A 231 10.15 2.18 -8.80
CA GLU A 231 9.69 3.19 -7.85
C GLU A 231 8.17 3.15 -7.66
N ILE A 232 7.67 3.74 -6.56
CA ILE A 232 6.23 3.81 -6.27
C ILE A 232 5.45 4.53 -7.38
N LYS A 233 6.07 5.52 -8.03
CA LYS A 233 5.48 6.28 -9.15
C LYS A 233 5.24 5.40 -10.38
N ASP A 234 5.97 4.30 -10.53
CA ASP A 234 5.88 3.42 -11.70
C ASP A 234 4.69 2.44 -11.60
N LEU A 235 4.10 2.27 -10.40
CA LEU A 235 3.01 1.32 -10.14
C LEU A 235 1.79 1.46 -11.07
N PRO A 236 1.27 2.66 -11.38
CA PRO A 236 0.10 2.82 -12.26
C PRO A 236 0.36 2.31 -13.68
N TYR A 237 1.61 2.46 -14.14
CA TYR A 237 2.07 2.15 -15.50
C TYR A 237 2.52 0.71 -15.67
N LEU A 238 2.39 -0.13 -14.64
CA LEU A 238 2.77 -1.53 -14.74
C LEU A 238 1.92 -2.26 -15.77
N GLN A 239 2.61 -2.94 -16.69
CA GLN A 239 2.01 -3.75 -17.73
C GLN A 239 2.53 -5.18 -17.64
N VAL A 240 1.65 -6.11 -18.00
CA VAL A 240 2.05 -7.50 -18.19
C VAL A 240 2.83 -7.65 -19.49
N GLY A 241 3.83 -8.51 -19.48
CA GLY A 241 4.57 -8.87 -20.70
C GLY A 241 4.36 -10.32 -21.09
N PRO A 242 4.93 -10.76 -22.22
CA PRO A 242 5.00 -12.18 -22.62
C PRO A 242 6.02 -12.94 -21.76
N TYR A 243 5.92 -12.78 -20.44
CA TYR A 243 6.81 -13.33 -19.44
C TYR A 243 6.20 -14.57 -18.80
N HIS A 244 7.07 -15.42 -18.27
CA HIS A 244 6.72 -16.52 -17.38
C HIS A 244 6.84 -16.06 -15.93
N THR A 245 6.56 -16.96 -14.99
CA THR A 245 6.51 -16.64 -13.56
C THR A 245 7.79 -17.14 -12.88
N ASN A 246 8.84 -16.31 -12.82
CA ASN A 246 10.09 -16.62 -12.14
C ASN A 246 10.10 -16.07 -10.70
N THR A 247 9.29 -16.67 -9.84
CA THR A 247 9.20 -16.30 -8.41
C THR A 247 10.55 -16.41 -7.70
N VAL A 248 11.43 -17.32 -8.14
CA VAL A 248 12.78 -17.48 -7.57
C VAL A 248 13.62 -16.22 -7.78
N ALA A 249 13.66 -15.67 -9.00
CA ALA A 249 14.40 -14.43 -9.26
C ALA A 249 13.86 -13.26 -8.43
N GLY A 250 12.53 -13.15 -8.30
CA GLY A 250 11.91 -12.13 -7.47
C GLY A 250 12.29 -12.25 -5.99
N LEU A 251 12.26 -13.47 -5.44
CA LEU A 251 12.63 -13.74 -4.06
C LEU A 251 14.13 -13.52 -3.80
N GLU A 252 15.00 -13.90 -4.74
CA GLU A 252 16.45 -13.67 -4.65
C GLU A 252 16.74 -12.15 -4.57
N LEU A 253 16.13 -11.36 -5.47
CA LEU A 253 16.26 -9.91 -5.45
C LEU A 253 15.68 -9.28 -4.17
N ALA A 254 14.52 -9.74 -3.72
CA ALA A 254 13.91 -9.28 -2.48
C ALA A 254 14.80 -9.54 -1.26
N MET A 255 15.37 -10.75 -1.16
CA MET A 255 16.32 -11.10 -0.10
C MET A 255 17.58 -10.24 -0.15
N ASP A 256 18.10 -9.93 -1.34
CA ASP A 256 19.27 -9.07 -1.50
C ASP A 256 19.01 -7.63 -1.07
N LEU A 257 17.85 -7.07 -1.40
CA LEU A 257 17.42 -5.75 -0.94
C LEU A 257 17.27 -5.73 0.59
N LEU A 258 16.55 -6.70 1.15
CA LEU A 258 16.34 -6.82 2.58
C LEU A 258 17.64 -7.04 3.36
N ARG A 259 18.63 -7.75 2.80
CA ARG A 259 19.95 -7.93 3.43
C ARG A 259 20.70 -6.62 3.62
N ARG A 260 20.51 -5.64 2.73
CA ARG A 260 21.15 -4.31 2.82
C ARG A 260 20.47 -3.38 3.83
N ARG A 261 19.24 -3.70 4.26
CA ARG A 261 18.49 -2.92 5.25
C ARG A 261 18.96 -3.26 6.68
N LYS A 262 19.13 -2.22 7.50
CA LYS A 262 19.56 -2.32 8.91
C LYS A 262 18.43 -2.77 9.85
N ASN A 263 17.17 -2.61 9.43
CA ASN A 263 16.01 -2.92 10.26
C ASN A 263 15.99 -4.42 10.60
N PRO A 264 15.76 -4.80 11.87
CA PRO A 264 15.72 -6.21 12.27
C PRO A 264 14.47 -6.91 11.73
N ASN A 265 13.36 -6.19 11.62
CA ASN A 265 12.11 -6.71 11.07
C ASN A 265 12.10 -6.56 9.55
N LYS A 266 11.94 -7.68 8.86
CA LYS A 266 11.99 -7.77 7.39
C LYS A 266 10.82 -8.61 6.93
N GLN A 267 10.12 -8.20 5.87
CA GLN A 267 8.99 -8.95 5.34
C GLN A 267 8.88 -8.81 3.83
N ILE A 268 8.23 -9.79 3.20
CA ILE A 268 7.94 -9.79 1.78
C ILE A 268 6.41 -9.89 1.61
N PHE A 269 5.81 -8.94 0.91
CA PHE A 269 4.46 -9.07 0.36
C PHE A 269 4.59 -9.49 -1.09
N MET A 270 3.87 -10.54 -1.49
CA MET A 270 3.91 -11.05 -2.86
C MET A 270 2.51 -11.06 -3.46
N ILE A 271 2.31 -10.37 -4.57
CA ILE A 271 1.07 -10.38 -5.33
C ILE A 271 1.29 -11.19 -6.60
N THR A 272 0.54 -12.28 -6.77
CA THR A 272 0.70 -13.23 -7.88
C THR A 272 -0.58 -14.04 -8.06
N ASP A 273 -0.75 -14.65 -9.23
CA ASP A 273 -1.75 -15.69 -9.49
C ASP A 273 -1.23 -17.12 -9.17
N GLY A 274 0.03 -17.24 -8.73
CA GLY A 274 0.49 -18.27 -7.80
C GLY A 274 1.30 -19.41 -8.38
N LYS A 275 1.37 -19.60 -9.70
CA LYS A 275 2.09 -20.75 -10.27
C LYS A 275 3.48 -20.34 -10.78
N PRO A 276 4.58 -20.69 -10.08
CA PRO A 276 5.91 -20.49 -10.63
C PRO A 276 6.12 -21.42 -11.84
N THR A 277 6.53 -20.85 -12.97
CA THR A 277 6.67 -21.55 -14.27
C THR A 277 8.05 -21.41 -14.90
N CYS A 278 8.94 -20.61 -14.30
CA CYS A 278 10.25 -20.28 -14.85
C CYS A 278 11.38 -20.33 -13.82
N LEU A 279 12.58 -20.69 -14.27
CA LEU A 279 13.85 -20.54 -13.57
C LEU A 279 14.91 -20.04 -14.54
N LYS A 280 15.84 -19.23 -14.05
CA LYS A 280 17.08 -18.91 -14.75
C LYS A 280 18.19 -19.85 -14.29
N ILE A 281 18.80 -20.59 -15.22
CA ILE A 281 19.89 -21.53 -14.93
C ILE A 281 21.07 -21.19 -15.84
N GLY A 282 22.10 -20.56 -15.26
CA GLY A 282 23.18 -19.96 -16.03
C GLY A 282 22.62 -18.83 -16.93
N GLY A 283 22.89 -18.90 -18.23
CA GLY A 283 22.38 -17.95 -19.23
C GLY A 283 21.06 -18.35 -19.90
N ARG A 284 20.36 -19.41 -19.45
CA ARG A 284 19.15 -19.92 -20.12
C ARG A 284 17.95 -19.96 -19.18
N TYR A 285 16.76 -19.73 -19.73
CA TYR A 285 15.49 -19.88 -19.03
C TYR A 285 14.96 -21.31 -19.18
N TYR A 286 14.75 -21.98 -18.04
CA TYR A 286 14.01 -23.22 -17.95
C TYR A 286 12.55 -22.90 -17.67
N LYS A 287 11.65 -23.26 -18.59
CA LYS A 287 10.22 -22.88 -18.53
C LYS A 287 9.31 -24.08 -18.72
N ASN A 288 8.23 -24.12 -17.95
CA ASN A 288 7.16 -25.09 -18.08
C ASN A 288 5.82 -24.46 -17.67
N SER A 289 5.09 -23.93 -18.66
CA SER A 289 3.83 -23.21 -18.42
C SER A 289 2.64 -24.13 -18.18
N PHE A 290 2.67 -25.34 -18.75
CA PHE A 290 1.50 -26.24 -18.82
C PHE A 290 1.28 -27.06 -17.54
N GLY A 291 2.31 -27.35 -16.75
CA GLY A 291 2.22 -28.26 -15.60
C GLY A 291 2.93 -27.77 -14.34
N LEU A 292 2.72 -28.46 -13.22
CA LEU A 292 3.51 -28.28 -12.01
C LEU A 292 4.89 -28.90 -12.23
N ASP A 293 5.89 -28.06 -12.45
CA ASP A 293 7.26 -28.51 -12.67
C ASP A 293 7.99 -28.71 -11.33
N ARG A 294 8.36 -29.96 -11.04
CA ARG A 294 9.04 -30.31 -9.77
C ARG A 294 10.32 -29.53 -9.56
N LYS A 295 11.08 -29.22 -10.61
CA LYS A 295 12.35 -28.50 -10.50
C LYS A 295 12.12 -27.04 -10.12
N VAL A 296 11.15 -26.39 -10.77
CA VAL A 296 10.74 -25.01 -10.47
C VAL A 296 10.22 -24.91 -9.05
N LEU A 297 9.28 -25.79 -8.69
CA LEU A 297 8.66 -25.81 -7.37
C LEU A 297 9.67 -26.08 -6.25
N ASN A 298 10.54 -27.07 -6.41
CA ASN A 298 11.55 -27.38 -5.40
C ASN A 298 12.49 -26.19 -5.15
N ARG A 299 12.88 -25.46 -6.20
CA ARG A 299 13.73 -24.26 -6.05
C ARG A 299 12.98 -23.13 -5.35
N CYS A 300 11.72 -22.89 -5.72
CA CYS A 300 10.88 -21.89 -5.06
C CYS A 300 10.68 -22.21 -3.57
N MET A 301 10.33 -23.45 -3.24
CA MET A 301 10.10 -23.89 -1.85
C MET A 301 11.38 -23.89 -1.02
N ASN A 302 12.53 -24.26 -1.62
CA ASN A 302 13.82 -24.16 -0.94
C ASN A 302 14.16 -22.72 -0.57
N LEU A 303 13.86 -21.76 -1.45
CA LEU A 303 14.12 -20.35 -1.18
C LEU A 303 13.14 -19.79 -0.14
N ALA A 304 11.86 -20.17 -0.20
CA ALA A 304 10.89 -19.84 0.85
C ALA A 304 11.31 -20.38 2.23
N ALA A 305 11.86 -21.61 2.27
CA ALA A 305 12.43 -22.17 3.50
C ALA A 305 13.65 -21.39 4.01
N GLN A 306 14.48 -20.83 3.12
CA GLN A 306 15.58 -19.94 3.51
C GLN A 306 15.06 -18.62 4.08
N CYS A 307 14.06 -17.98 3.45
CA CYS A 307 13.40 -16.80 4.01
C CYS A 307 12.88 -17.06 5.43
N LYS A 308 12.23 -18.22 5.65
CA LYS A 308 11.76 -18.63 6.98
C LYS A 308 12.90 -18.74 8.00
N LYS A 309 14.04 -19.35 7.63
CA LYS A 309 15.23 -19.43 8.51
C LYS A 309 15.80 -18.06 8.85
N LEU A 310 15.74 -17.12 7.92
CA LEU A 310 16.15 -15.72 8.09
C LEU A 310 15.10 -14.86 8.80
N LYS A 311 13.98 -15.45 9.25
CA LYS A 311 12.84 -14.75 9.88
C LYS A 311 12.23 -13.67 8.98
N ILE A 312 12.25 -13.88 7.67
CA ILE A 312 11.58 -13.04 6.68
C ILE A 312 10.25 -13.72 6.31
N PRO A 313 9.12 -13.36 6.93
CA PRO A 313 7.81 -13.82 6.49
C PRO A 313 7.53 -13.42 5.04
N ILE A 314 6.92 -14.34 4.30
CA ILE A 314 6.38 -14.09 2.96
C ILE A 314 4.86 -14.17 3.08
N THR A 315 4.19 -13.05 2.88
CA THR A 315 2.73 -12.96 2.83
C THR A 315 2.30 -12.86 1.39
N THR A 316 1.63 -13.89 0.89
CA THR A 316 1.20 -13.98 -0.50
C THR A 316 -0.27 -13.58 -0.64
N PHE A 317 -0.53 -12.56 -1.44
CA PHE A 317 -1.85 -12.20 -1.94
C PHE A 317 -2.07 -12.92 -3.27
N MET A 318 -2.80 -14.02 -3.21
CA MET A 318 -3.18 -14.77 -4.40
C MET A 318 -4.40 -14.11 -5.03
N ILE A 319 -4.27 -13.65 -6.26
CA ILE A 319 -5.40 -13.10 -7.03
C ILE A 319 -6.05 -14.27 -7.77
N ALA A 320 -7.02 -14.89 -7.11
CA ALA A 320 -7.88 -15.91 -7.68
C ALA A 320 -9.16 -15.26 -8.24
N SER A 321 -9.62 -15.77 -9.38
CA SER A 321 -10.96 -15.53 -9.91
C SER A 321 -12.03 -16.31 -9.16
#